data_AF-A0A250FNR0-F1
#
_entry.id   AF-A0A250FNR0-F1
#
_cell.length_a   1.000
_cell.length_b   1.000
_cell.length_c   1.000
_cell.angle_alpha   90.00
_cell.angle_beta   90.00
_cell.angle_gamma   90.00
#
_symmetry.space_group_name_H-M   'P 1'
#
loop_
_entity.id
_entity.type
_entity.pdbx_description
1 polymer ?
#
loop_
_entity_poly.entity_id
_entity_poly.type
_entity_poly.pdbx_seq_one_letter_code
_entity_poly.pdbx_strand_id
1 'polypeptide(L)' 'MIKSQKVIVTLKPSIKEKINDIVITNLSLKTSEKYRTIKDWLKKDSEKLTHYSFLLALSELLQLPIDQLINIDRC' A
#
# COMPACT_ATOMS: atom_id res chain seq x y z
N MET A 1 15.67 -10.99 28.07
CA MET A 1 14.50 -11.09 27.19
C MET A 1 14.48 -9.89 26.27
N ILE A 2 14.78 -10.07 24.98
CA ILE A 2 14.54 -9.02 23.99
C ILE A 2 13.04 -8.98 23.78
N LYS A 3 12.37 -7.89 24.21
CA LYS A 3 10.97 -7.67 23.85
C LYS A 3 10.93 -7.46 22.34
N SER A 4 10.41 -8.43 21.60
CA SER A 4 10.09 -8.27 20.18
C SER A 4 9.01 -7.19 20.08
N GLN A 5 9.39 -5.96 19.71
CA GLN A 5 8.42 -4.91 19.39
C GLN A 5 7.72 -5.32 18.10
N LYS A 6 6.38 -5.41 18.15
CA LYS A 6 5.60 -5.72 16.96
C LYS A 6 5.41 -4.42 16.19
N VAL A 7 6.01 -4.34 15.01
CA VAL A 7 5.78 -3.23 14.08
C VAL A 7 4.61 -3.59 13.17
N ILE A 8 3.56 -2.79 13.20
CA ILE A 8 2.41 -2.91 12.30
C ILE A 8 2.52 -1.77 11.28
N VAL A 9 2.60 -2.14 10.00
CA VAL A 9 2.61 -1.18 8.89
C VAL A 9 1.27 -1.26 8.17
N THR A 10 0.61 -0.13 7.99
CA THR A 10 -0.67 -0.04 7.28
C THR A 10 -0.66 1.11 6.29
N LEU A 11 -1.47 1.02 5.23
CA LEU A 11 -1.66 2.14 4.31
C LEU A 11 -2.59 3.19 4.95
N LYS A 12 -2.22 4.47 4.89
CA LYS A 12 -3.05 5.55 5.44
C LYS A 12 -4.45 5.57 4.80
N PRO A 13 -5.51 5.78 5.59
CA PRO A 13 -6.87 5.91 5.05
C PRO A 13 -6.99 6.99 3.95
N SER A 14 -6.36 8.15 4.16
CA SER A 14 -6.34 9.25 3.18
C SER A 14 -5.64 8.90 1.86
N ILE A 15 -4.78 7.88 1.85
CA ILE A 15 -4.14 7.38 0.64
C ILE A 15 -5.05 6.39 -0.06
N LYS A 16 -5.78 5.53 0.67
CA LYS A 16 -6.79 4.63 0.10
C LYS A 16 -7.86 5.42 -0.67
N GLU A 17 -8.28 6.57 -0.15
CA GLU A 17 -9.24 7.46 -0.81
C GLU A 17 -8.74 8.05 -2.14
N LYS A 18 -7.41 8.17 -2.32
CA LYS A 18 -6.80 8.64 -3.57
C LYS A 18 -6.67 7.53 -4.62
N ILE A 19 -6.88 6.26 -4.26
CA ILE A 19 -6.75 5.12 -5.18
C ILE A 19 -8.08 4.90 -5.92
N ASN A 20 -8.21 5.56 -7.06
CA ASN A 20 -9.33 5.37 -7.99
C ASN A 20 -9.02 4.30 -9.07
N ASP A 21 -9.97 4.01 -9.96
CA ASP A 21 -9.81 2.98 -10.99
C ASP A 21 -8.64 3.23 -11.97
N ILE A 22 -8.30 4.49 -12.24
CA ILE A 22 -7.14 4.87 -13.06
C ILE A 22 -5.85 4.50 -12.32
N VAL A 23 -5.75 4.81 -11.03
CA VAL A 23 -4.61 4.45 -10.19
C VAL A 23 -4.47 2.93 -10.11
N ILE A 24 -5.56 2.20 -9.89
CA ILE A 24 -5.54 0.73 -9.83
C ILE A 24 -5.08 0.12 -11.16
N THR A 25 -5.51 0.69 -12.28
CA THR A 25 -5.07 0.24 -13.61
C THR A 25 -3.57 0.46 -13.80
N ASN A 26 -3.05 1.61 -13.39
CA ASN A 26 -1.62 1.89 -13.47
C ASN A 26 -0.79 1.02 -12.51
N LEU A 27 -1.29 0.78 -11.29
CA LEU A 27 -0.68 -0.14 -10.35
C LEU A 27 -0.63 -1.56 -10.93
N SER A 28 -1.72 -2.03 -11.55
CA SER A 28 -1.79 -3.33 -12.22
C SER A 28 -0.67 -3.50 -13.26
N LEU A 29 -0.43 -2.46 -14.07
CA LEU A 29 0.65 -2.45 -15.07
C LEU A 29 2.04 -2.43 -14.40
N LYS A 30 2.25 -1.57 -13.40
CA LYS A 30 3.55 -1.40 -12.73
C LYS A 30 3.96 -2.60 -11.89
N THR A 31 3.02 -3.26 -11.22
CA THR A 31 3.31 -4.39 -10.34
C THR A 31 3.09 -5.74 -11.02
N SER A 32 2.63 -5.76 -12.29
CA SER A 32 2.23 -6.97 -13.01
C SER A 32 1.14 -7.79 -12.29
N GLU A 33 0.37 -7.14 -11.42
CA GLU A 33 -0.74 -7.75 -10.70
C GLU A 33 -2.03 -7.51 -11.47
N LYS A 34 -3.03 -8.37 -11.31
CA LYS A 34 -4.32 -8.16 -11.95
C LYS A 34 -5.07 -7.03 -11.27
N TYR A 35 -5.76 -6.18 -12.04
CA TYR A 35 -6.65 -5.13 -11.52
C TYR A 35 -7.59 -5.64 -10.40
N ARG A 36 -8.22 -6.80 -10.61
CA ARG A 36 -9.11 -7.43 -9.61
C ARG A 36 -8.37 -7.82 -8.33
N THR A 37 -7.14 -8.31 -8.44
CA THR A 37 -6.29 -8.64 -7.29
C THR A 37 -6.02 -7.40 -6.43
N ILE A 38 -5.69 -6.28 -7.06
CA ILE A 38 -5.44 -5.01 -6.34
C ILE A 38 -6.73 -4.51 -5.68
N LYS A 39 -7.89 -4.58 -6.37
CA LYS A 39 -9.19 -4.27 -5.74
C LYS A 39 -9.48 -5.15 -4.52
N ASP A 40 -9.20 -6.44 -4.61
CA ASP A 40 -9.39 -7.37 -3.49
C ASP A 40 -8.44 -7.05 -2.33
N TRP A 41 -7.20 -6.64 -2.61
CA TRP A 41 -6.26 -6.20 -1.58
C TRP A 41 -6.75 -4.97 -0.83
N LEU A 42 -7.24 -3.96 -1.55
CA LEU A 42 -7.81 -2.73 -0.97
C LEU A 42 -9.05 -3.03 -0.12
N LYS A 43 -9.93 -3.92 -0.58
CA LYS A 43 -11.15 -4.29 0.15
C LYS A 43 -10.86 -5.07 1.44
N LYS A 44 -9.80 -5.88 1.46
CA LYS A 44 -9.45 -6.77 2.57
C LYS A 44 -8.37 -6.20 3.49
N ASP A 45 -7.89 -4.99 3.25
CA ASP A 45 -6.72 -4.43 3.91
C ASP A 45 -5.54 -5.41 3.96
N SER A 46 -5.23 -5.98 2.80
CA SER A 46 -4.19 -7.00 2.68
C SER A 46 -2.81 -6.43 3.02
N GLU A 47 -1.97 -7.24 3.67
CA GLU A 47 -0.55 -6.96 3.88
C GLU A 47 0.21 -6.66 2.57
N LYS A 48 -0.31 -7.13 1.43
CA LYS A 48 0.26 -6.82 0.10
C LYS A 48 0.30 -5.31 -0.19
N LEU A 49 -0.57 -4.51 0.43
CA LEU A 49 -0.58 -3.05 0.29
C LEU A 49 0.64 -2.36 0.91
N THR A 50 1.40 -3.06 1.76
CA THR A 50 2.60 -2.52 2.41
C THR A 50 3.89 -3.20 1.95
N HIS A 51 3.80 -4.07 0.93
CA HIS A 51 4.97 -4.59 0.25
C HIS A 51 5.71 -3.46 -0.48
N TYR A 52 7.04 -3.48 -0.42
CA TYR A 52 7.88 -2.42 -0.99
C TYR A 52 7.59 -2.15 -2.48
N SER A 53 7.41 -3.20 -3.29
CA SER A 53 7.11 -3.04 -4.73
C SER A 53 5.78 -2.31 -4.98
N PHE A 54 4.76 -2.59 -4.16
CA PHE A 54 3.47 -1.91 -4.24
C PHE A 54 3.59 -0.46 -3.77
N LEU A 55 4.26 -0.23 -2.64
CA LEU A 55 4.49 1.11 -2.09
C LEU A 55 5.32 1.98 -3.03
N LEU A 56 6.32 1.42 -3.70
CA LEU A 56 7.13 2.11 -4.69
C LEU A 56 6.28 2.54 -5.90
N ALA A 57 5.50 1.61 -6.46
CA ALA A 57 4.61 1.93 -7.58
C ALA A 57 3.57 3.00 -7.20
N LEU A 58 3.02 2.91 -5.99
CA LEU A 58 2.06 3.89 -5.49
C LEU A 58 2.71 5.26 -5.23
N SER A 59 3.93 5.27 -4.71
CA SER A 59 4.74 6.47 -4.49
C SER A 59 4.99 7.24 -5.78
N GLU A 60 5.38 6.52 -6.84
CA GLU A 60 5.58 7.10 -8.17
C GLU A 60 4.29 7.69 -8.75
N LEU A 61 3.16 7.01 -8.58
CA LEU A 61 1.87 7.45 -9.13
C LEU A 61 1.28 8.65 -8.39
N LEU A 62 1.42 8.68 -7.06
CA LEU A 62 0.90 9.76 -6.23
C LEU A 62 1.89 10.92 -6.07
N GLN A 63 3.14 10.76 -6.52
CA GLN A 63 4.23 11.69 -6.31
C GLN A 63 4.44 12.03 -4.82
N LEU A 64 4.33 11.00 -3.97
CA LEU A 64 4.49 11.11 -2.52
C LEU A 64 5.55 10.12 -2.05
N PRO A 65 6.43 10.49 -1.11
CA PRO A 65 7.41 9.56 -0.57
C PRO A 65 6.73 8.46 0.27
N ILE A 66 7.35 7.28 0.36
CA ILE A 66 6.73 6.07 0.95
C ILE A 66 6.30 6.28 2.41
N ASP A 67 7.08 7.02 3.20
CA ASP A 67 6.76 7.37 4.59
C ASP A 67 5.48 8.21 4.72
N GLN A 68 5.13 8.95 3.67
CA GLN A 68 3.85 9.65 3.61
C GLN A 68 2.68 8.74 3.24
N LEU A 69 2.93 7.55 2.69
CA LEU A 69 1.88 6.59 2.32
C LEU A 69 1.40 5.73 3.50
N ILE A 70 2.29 5.43 4.44
CA ILE A 70 2.08 4.40 5.47
C ILE A 70 1.98 4.96 6.89
N ASN A 71 1.23 4.26 7.74
CA ASN A 71 1.33 4.37 9.19
C ASN A 71 2.23 3.26 9.71
N ILE A 72 3.01 3.57 10.76
CA ILE A 72 3.87 2.62 11.45
C ILE A 72 3.51 2.68 12.93
N ASP A 73 2.81 1.65 13.40
CA ASP A 73 2.48 1.49 14.82
C ASP A 73 3.48 0.53 15.46
N ARG A 74 4.03 0.93 16.61
CA ARG A 74 4.97 0.12 17.40
C ARG A 74 4.25 -0.34 18.66
N CYS A 75 3.97 -1.64 18.77
CA CYS A 75 3.33 -2.28 19.93
C CYS A 75 4.34 -3.05 20.79
#